data_AF-A0A954TAP4-F1
#
_entry.id   AF-A0A954TAP4-F1
#
_cell.length_a   1.000
_cell.length_b   1.000
_cell.length_c   1.000
_cell.angle_alpha   90.00
_cell.angle_beta   90.00
_cell.angle_gamma   90.00
#
_symmetry.space_group_name_H-M   'P 1'
#
loop_
_entity.id
_entity.type
_entity.pdbx_description
1 polymer ?
#
loop_
_entity_poly.entity_id
_entity_poly.type
_entity_poly.pdbx_seq_one_letter_code
_entity_poly.pdbx_strand_id
1 'polypeptide(L)'
;MVVRLIGRPTKIVLFLITAMVPLCATGQSLNLNDESDRRSHELAFADSLLTIGNYREAATAYARMSLKYGATNQLLGRRFIAQVLSGDVLQADVIAQAARLSDTPIERIDLPGGTLDGLGISYELGVARANALAAVAMRGDGSVVCLEAVAVWLTLLGDDERAARFSMFARQADKWQADKREADKREADRLVPIEEIPLPGLLPVISQPNAAPTHEVLPVPQPIEPESLH
;
A
#
# COMPACT_ATOMS: atom_id res chain seq x y z
N MET A 1 -29.91 -23.42 -36.78
CA MET A 1 -28.88 -22.45 -36.31
C MET A 1 -28.05 -23.17 -35.27
N VAL A 2 -26.84 -23.59 -35.64
CA VAL A 2 -25.95 -24.42 -34.83
C VAL A 2 -24.91 -23.50 -34.20
N VAL A 3 -24.87 -23.39 -32.86
CA VAL A 3 -23.75 -22.78 -32.15
C VAL A 3 -23.05 -23.89 -31.37
N ARG A 4 -21.87 -24.26 -31.87
CA ARG A 4 -20.90 -25.14 -31.21
C ARG A 4 -20.34 -24.43 -29.98
N LEU A 5 -20.46 -25.05 -28.81
CA LEU A 5 -19.64 -24.75 -27.63
C LEU A 5 -18.51 -25.80 -27.55
N ILE A 6 -17.33 -25.39 -28.01
CA ILE A 6 -16.03 -26.01 -27.74
C ILE A 6 -15.30 -24.93 -26.92
N GLY A 7 -14.93 -25.08 -25.65
CA GLY A 7 -14.24 -26.20 -25.03
C GLY A 7 -12.80 -25.77 -24.75
N ARG A 8 -12.55 -25.11 -23.60
CA ARG A 8 -11.22 -25.05 -22.94
C ARG A 8 -11.40 -24.89 -21.42
N PRO A 9 -10.81 -25.77 -20.59
CA PRO A 9 -10.74 -25.59 -19.14
C PRO A 9 -9.44 -24.86 -18.77
N THR A 10 -9.54 -23.66 -18.21
CA THR A 10 -8.37 -23.00 -17.60
C THR A 10 -8.31 -23.41 -16.13
N LYS A 11 -7.27 -24.17 -15.81
CA LYS A 11 -6.93 -24.64 -14.47
C LYS A 11 -6.70 -23.44 -13.55
N ILE A 12 -7.58 -23.22 -12.58
CA ILE A 12 -7.31 -22.36 -11.42
C ILE A 12 -6.46 -23.21 -10.46
N VAL A 13 -5.19 -22.83 -10.32
CA VAL A 13 -4.32 -23.36 -9.25
C VAL A 13 -4.72 -22.65 -7.97
N LEU A 14 -5.67 -23.25 -7.25
CA LEU A 14 -6.06 -22.86 -5.91
C LEU A 14 -5.04 -23.46 -4.92
N PHE A 15 -4.16 -22.62 -4.37
CA PHE A 15 -3.30 -23.02 -3.26
C PHE A 15 -4.14 -23.16 -1.99
N LEU A 16 -4.61 -24.39 -1.72
CA LEU A 16 -5.25 -24.79 -0.47
C LEU A 16 -4.16 -25.23 0.51
N ILE A 17 -3.75 -24.34 1.42
CA ILE A 17 -2.97 -24.75 2.59
C ILE A 17 -3.98 -25.38 3.57
N THR A 18 -4.05 -26.71 3.52
CA THR A 18 -4.80 -27.52 4.48
C THR A 18 -3.96 -27.67 5.73
N ALA A 19 -4.19 -26.84 6.75
CA ALA A 19 -3.77 -27.15 8.10
C ALA A 19 -4.92 -27.91 8.80
N MET A 20 -4.84 -29.24 8.83
CA MET A 20 -5.63 -30.06 9.74
C MET A 20 -5.22 -29.72 11.18
N VAL A 21 -6.11 -29.10 11.93
CA VAL A 21 -6.02 -29.01 13.39
C VAL A 21 -7.16 -29.86 13.96
N PRO A 22 -6.89 -30.76 14.93
CA PRO A 22 -7.90 -31.65 15.47
C PRO A 22 -8.95 -30.85 16.26
N LEU A 23 -10.21 -31.13 15.94
CA LEU A 23 -11.40 -30.58 16.56
C LEU A 23 -11.58 -31.19 17.96
N CYS A 24 -10.93 -30.61 18.97
CA CYS A 24 -11.36 -30.79 20.35
C CYS A 24 -12.45 -29.77 20.64
N ALA A 25 -13.69 -30.25 20.65
CA ALA A 25 -14.87 -29.52 21.08
C ALA A 25 -14.77 -29.21 22.59
N THR A 26 -14.24 -28.05 22.93
CA THR A 26 -14.61 -27.33 24.15
C THR A 26 -15.68 -26.31 23.77
N GLY A 27 -16.88 -26.49 24.28
CA GLY A 27 -17.97 -25.53 24.18
C GLY A 27 -17.60 -24.23 24.90
N GLN A 28 -16.87 -23.35 24.22
CA GLN A 28 -16.94 -21.93 24.49
C GLN A 28 -18.18 -21.43 23.75
N SER A 29 -19.20 -21.10 24.52
CA SER A 29 -20.19 -20.11 24.11
C SER A 29 -19.40 -18.86 23.70
N LEU A 30 -19.12 -18.71 22.40
CA LEU A 30 -18.54 -17.49 21.84
C LEU A 30 -19.53 -16.39 22.17
N ASN A 31 -19.21 -15.61 23.20
CA ASN A 31 -20.01 -14.48 23.62
C ASN A 31 -19.80 -13.39 22.56
N LEU A 32 -20.56 -13.48 21.47
CA LEU A 32 -20.50 -12.55 20.33
C LEU A 32 -20.67 -11.10 20.78
N ASN A 33 -21.34 -10.88 21.92
CA ASN A 33 -21.51 -9.58 22.55
C ASN A 33 -20.17 -9.01 23.06
N ASP A 34 -19.30 -9.83 23.68
CA ASP A 34 -18.00 -9.36 24.21
C ASP A 34 -17.04 -9.00 23.06
N GLU A 35 -17.03 -9.75 21.96
CA GLU A 35 -16.17 -9.43 20.80
C GLU A 35 -16.65 -8.19 20.03
N SER A 36 -17.97 -7.99 19.92
CA SER A 36 -18.56 -6.80 19.32
C SER A 36 -18.27 -5.53 20.15
N ASP A 37 -18.37 -5.63 21.47
CA ASP A 37 -18.09 -4.53 22.39
C ASP A 37 -16.61 -4.15 22.36
N ARG A 38 -15.71 -5.15 22.32
CA ARG A 38 -14.26 -4.92 22.16
C ARG A 38 -13.92 -4.25 20.83
N ARG A 39 -14.51 -4.71 19.72
CA ARG A 39 -14.31 -4.09 18.40
C ARG A 39 -14.77 -2.63 18.41
N SER A 40 -15.91 -2.35 19.02
CA SER A 40 -16.46 -0.99 19.16
C SER A 40 -15.54 -0.10 19.99
N HIS A 41 -15.00 -0.61 21.10
CA HIS A 41 -14.06 0.12 21.95
C HIS A 41 -12.71 0.40 21.25
N GLU A 42 -12.15 -0.59 20.55
CA GLU A 42 -10.92 -0.42 19.76
C GLU A 42 -11.12 0.60 18.62
N LEU A 43 -12.30 0.60 17.98
CA LEU A 43 -12.64 1.58 16.93
C LEU A 43 -12.73 3.00 17.52
N ALA A 44 -13.44 3.17 18.63
CA ALA A 44 -13.58 4.45 19.30
C ALA A 44 -12.22 5.01 19.76
N PHE A 45 -11.32 4.14 20.23
CA PHE A 45 -9.94 4.53 20.55
C PHE A 45 -9.19 5.02 19.30
N ALA A 46 -9.26 4.30 18.18
CA ALA A 46 -8.62 4.72 16.94
C ALA A 46 -9.20 6.02 16.36
N ASP A 47 -10.54 6.18 16.41
CA ASP A 47 -11.23 7.42 16.03
C ASP A 47 -10.76 8.58 16.93
N SER A 48 -10.59 8.36 18.24
CA SER A 48 -10.07 9.38 19.16
C SER A 48 -8.64 9.84 18.82
N LEU A 49 -7.75 8.92 18.43
CA LEU A 49 -6.40 9.24 17.97
C LEU A 49 -6.44 10.11 16.71
N LEU A 50 -7.36 9.81 15.79
CA LEU A 50 -7.56 10.60 14.57
C LEU A 50 -8.01 12.03 14.91
N THR A 51 -9.01 12.18 15.78
CA THR A 51 -9.58 13.49 16.14
C THR A 51 -8.57 14.39 16.86
N ILE A 52 -7.69 13.83 17.71
CA ILE A 52 -6.65 14.63 18.41
C ILE A 52 -5.41 14.90 17.55
N GLY A 53 -5.38 14.44 16.30
CA GLY A 53 -4.27 14.71 15.37
C GLY A 53 -3.15 13.67 15.35
N ASN A 54 -3.27 12.57 16.09
CA ASN A 54 -2.30 11.47 16.10
C ASN A 54 -2.55 10.51 14.92
N TYR A 55 -2.42 11.04 13.70
CA TYR A 55 -2.86 10.39 12.47
C TYR A 55 -2.08 9.10 12.15
N ARG A 56 -0.78 9.05 12.45
CA ARG A 56 0.07 7.87 12.18
C ARG A 56 -0.28 6.71 13.11
N GLU A 57 -0.53 7.01 14.38
CA GLU A 57 -0.98 6.06 15.40
C GLU A 57 -2.39 5.55 15.07
N ALA A 58 -3.30 6.45 14.66
CA ALA A 58 -4.64 6.09 14.20
C ALA A 58 -4.58 5.13 13.00
N ALA A 59 -3.77 5.46 11.98
CA ALA A 59 -3.57 4.59 10.82
C ALA A 59 -3.06 3.19 11.21
N THR A 60 -2.15 3.13 12.18
CA THR A 60 -1.63 1.87 12.72
C THR A 60 -2.71 1.08 13.46
N ALA A 61 -3.55 1.75 14.26
CA ALA A 61 -4.67 1.12 14.95
C ALA A 61 -5.68 0.52 13.96
N TYR A 62 -6.11 1.26 12.94
CA TYR A 62 -7.01 0.74 11.90
C TYR A 62 -6.40 -0.44 11.12
N ALA A 63 -5.09 -0.40 10.85
CA ALA A 63 -4.41 -1.51 10.19
C ALA A 63 -4.44 -2.78 11.06
N ARG A 64 -4.15 -2.67 12.37
CA ARG A 64 -4.24 -3.79 13.31
C ARG A 64 -5.66 -4.35 13.40
N MET A 65 -6.67 -3.49 13.45
CA MET A 65 -8.07 -3.90 13.43
C MET A 65 -8.43 -4.63 12.13
N SER A 66 -7.93 -4.16 10.97
CA SER A 66 -8.18 -4.80 9.68
C SER A 66 -7.58 -6.22 9.62
N LEU A 67 -6.44 -6.44 10.28
CA LEU A 67 -5.84 -7.78 10.40
C LEU A 67 -6.63 -8.68 11.35
N LYS A 68 -7.16 -8.13 12.45
CA LYS A 68 -7.88 -8.88 13.49
C LYS A 68 -9.32 -9.24 13.08
N TYR A 69 -10.03 -8.31 12.45
CA TYR A 69 -11.47 -8.44 12.16
C TYR A 69 -11.81 -8.45 10.66
N GLY A 70 -10.81 -8.36 9.79
CA GLY A 70 -10.99 -8.27 8.34
C GLY A 70 -11.01 -6.83 7.81
N ALA A 71 -10.59 -6.67 6.55
CA ALA A 71 -10.49 -5.38 5.86
C ALA A 71 -11.87 -4.94 5.32
N THR A 72 -12.74 -4.46 6.20
CA THR A 72 -14.03 -3.86 5.81
C THR A 72 -13.85 -2.47 5.18
N ASN A 73 -14.78 -2.03 4.32
CA ASN A 73 -14.81 -0.66 3.77
C ASN A 73 -14.63 0.42 4.85
N GLN A 74 -15.34 0.25 5.97
CA GLN A 74 -15.28 1.16 7.10
C GLN A 74 -13.86 1.36 7.65
N LEU A 75 -13.11 0.26 7.81
CA LEU A 75 -11.74 0.29 8.33
C LEU A 75 -10.74 0.74 7.26
N LEU A 76 -10.93 0.34 6.00
CA LEU A 76 -10.12 0.80 4.88
C LEU A 76 -10.24 2.30 4.67
N GLY A 77 -11.47 2.84 4.69
CA GLY A 77 -11.74 4.27 4.57
C GLY A 77 -11.12 5.08 5.70
N ARG A 78 -11.27 4.64 6.96
CA ARG A 78 -10.63 5.31 8.11
C ARG A 78 -9.10 5.26 8.06
N ARG A 79 -8.54 4.10 7.69
CA ARG A 79 -7.08 3.96 7.52
C ARG A 79 -6.57 4.86 6.40
N PHE A 80 -7.27 4.89 5.26
CA PHE A 80 -6.96 5.78 4.15
C PHE A 80 -6.94 7.24 4.59
N ILE A 81 -7.99 7.69 5.28
CA ILE A 81 -8.09 9.06 5.79
C ILE A 81 -6.93 9.41 6.72
N ALA A 82 -6.61 8.51 7.65
CA ALA A 82 -5.51 8.70 8.58
C ALA A 82 -4.15 8.84 7.85
N GLN A 83 -3.91 8.06 6.79
CA GLN A 83 -2.68 8.15 5.99
C GLN A 83 -2.58 9.46 5.20
N VAL A 84 -3.71 9.93 4.64
CA VAL A 84 -3.74 11.24 3.98
C VAL A 84 -3.42 12.37 4.95
N LEU A 85 -4.01 12.32 6.16
CA LEU A 85 -3.79 13.35 7.18
C LEU A 85 -2.37 13.33 7.76
N SER A 86 -1.75 12.14 7.89
CA SER A 86 -0.34 12.01 8.28
C SER A 86 0.63 12.44 7.19
N GLY A 87 0.16 12.66 5.96
CA GLY A 87 0.99 12.99 4.81
C GLY A 87 1.72 11.78 4.20
N ASP A 88 1.35 10.56 4.56
CA ASP A 88 1.90 9.35 3.92
C ASP A 88 1.08 9.01 2.67
N VAL A 89 1.35 9.81 1.64
CA VAL A 89 0.60 9.79 0.37
C VAL A 89 0.77 8.45 -0.36
N LEU A 90 1.93 7.81 -0.24
CA LEU A 90 2.21 6.51 -0.85
C LEU A 90 1.36 5.40 -0.20
N GLN A 91 1.31 5.35 1.13
CA GLN A 91 0.46 4.38 1.82
C GLN A 91 -1.02 4.64 1.58
N ALA A 92 -1.44 5.90 1.52
CA ALA A 92 -2.82 6.26 1.16
C ALA A 92 -3.17 5.72 -0.24
N ASP A 93 -2.28 5.88 -1.22
CA ASP A 93 -2.48 5.39 -2.57
C ASP A 93 -2.53 3.86 -2.66
N VAL A 94 -1.65 3.16 -1.94
CA VAL A 94 -1.70 1.69 -1.85
C VAL A 94 -3.05 1.22 -1.32
N ILE A 95 -3.60 1.88 -0.29
CA ILE A 95 -4.91 1.53 0.27
C ILE A 95 -6.02 1.81 -0.75
N ALA A 96 -6.00 2.96 -1.42
CA ALA A 96 -6.99 3.33 -2.43
C ALA A 96 -6.99 2.32 -3.60
N GLN A 97 -5.81 1.94 -4.10
CA GLN A 97 -5.67 0.93 -5.14
C GLN A 97 -6.14 -0.45 -4.67
N ALA A 98 -5.78 -0.87 -3.45
CA ALA A 98 -6.21 -2.15 -2.91
C ALA A 98 -7.73 -2.25 -2.75
N ALA A 99 -8.37 -1.18 -2.27
CA ALA A 99 -9.83 -1.05 -2.19
C ALA A 99 -10.49 -1.21 -3.56
N ARG A 100 -9.98 -0.50 -4.57
CA ARG A 100 -10.46 -0.62 -5.96
C ARG A 100 -10.31 -2.03 -6.53
N LEU A 101 -9.15 -2.66 -6.34
CA LEU A 101 -8.86 -3.99 -6.89
C LEU A 101 -9.60 -5.12 -6.18
N SER A 102 -10.04 -4.90 -4.94
CA SER A 102 -10.75 -5.90 -4.12
C SER A 102 -12.28 -5.77 -4.21
N ASP A 103 -12.80 -4.92 -5.10
CA ASP A 103 -14.23 -4.61 -5.21
C ASP A 103 -14.85 -4.10 -3.88
N THR A 104 -14.03 -3.40 -3.10
CA THR A 104 -14.39 -2.84 -1.79
C THR A 104 -14.07 -1.33 -1.83
N PRO A 105 -14.78 -0.55 -2.67
CA PRO A 105 -14.47 0.86 -2.87
C PRO A 105 -14.67 1.65 -1.57
N ILE A 106 -13.81 2.65 -1.34
CA ILE A 106 -13.96 3.57 -0.22
C ILE A 106 -14.98 4.63 -0.62
N GLU A 107 -16.14 4.61 0.03
CA GLU A 107 -17.25 5.50 -0.28
C GLU A 107 -17.61 6.40 0.91
N ARG A 108 -18.31 7.51 0.60
CA ARG A 108 -18.83 8.43 1.63
C ARG A 108 -19.75 7.73 2.63
N ILE A 109 -20.55 6.77 2.17
CA ILE A 109 -21.52 6.04 2.99
C ILE A 109 -20.86 5.20 4.11
N ASP A 110 -19.57 4.88 3.98
CA ASP A 110 -18.81 4.13 4.98
C ASP A 110 -18.28 5.02 6.14
N LEU A 111 -18.41 6.34 5.99
CA LEU A 111 -18.03 7.32 7.00
C LEU A 111 -19.18 7.56 8.00
N PRO A 112 -18.87 7.83 9.28
CA PRO A 112 -19.87 8.34 10.21
C PRO A 112 -20.55 9.58 9.62
N GLY A 113 -21.88 9.58 9.56
CA GLY A 113 -22.64 10.71 9.01
C GLY A 113 -22.56 10.88 7.48
N GLY A 114 -21.82 10.02 6.76
CA GLY A 114 -21.67 10.12 5.31
C GLY A 114 -20.63 11.13 4.83
N THR A 115 -19.83 11.68 5.76
CA THR A 115 -19.01 12.87 5.53
C THR A 115 -17.74 12.84 6.39
N LEU A 116 -16.73 13.64 6.01
CA LEU A 116 -15.46 13.73 6.74
C LEU A 116 -15.60 14.40 8.13
N ASP A 117 -16.60 15.25 8.32
CA ASP A 117 -16.89 15.92 9.59
C ASP A 117 -17.29 14.93 10.70
N GLY A 118 -17.89 13.79 10.35
CA GLY A 118 -18.19 12.69 11.28
C GLY A 118 -16.94 12.02 11.86
N LEU A 119 -15.75 12.34 11.33
CA LEU A 119 -14.44 11.96 11.87
C LEU A 119 -13.67 13.15 12.46
N GLY A 120 -14.32 14.31 12.61
CA GLY A 120 -13.72 15.54 13.15
C GLY A 120 -12.85 16.30 12.15
N ILE A 121 -13.00 16.04 10.84
CA ILE A 121 -12.20 16.69 9.79
C ILE A 121 -13.03 17.80 9.16
N SER A 122 -12.57 19.05 9.29
CA SER A 122 -13.24 20.19 8.68
C SER A 122 -13.13 20.17 7.15
N TYR A 123 -14.08 20.82 6.48
CA TYR A 123 -14.08 20.95 5.02
C TYR A 123 -12.82 21.67 4.52
N GLU A 124 -12.37 22.72 5.23
CA GLU A 124 -11.18 23.50 4.87
C GLU A 124 -9.90 22.65 4.96
N LEU A 125 -9.75 21.87 6.03
CA LEU A 125 -8.65 20.91 6.16
C LEU A 125 -8.72 19.87 5.04
N GLY A 126 -9.92 19.40 4.74
CA GLY A 126 -10.20 18.50 3.63
C GLY A 126 -9.71 19.04 2.28
N VAL A 127 -10.12 20.26 1.92
CA VAL A 127 -9.69 20.94 0.69
C VAL A 127 -8.18 21.18 0.66
N ALA A 128 -7.58 21.61 1.78
CA ALA A 128 -6.14 21.81 1.87
C ALA A 128 -5.37 20.51 1.60
N ARG A 129 -5.86 19.37 2.12
CA ARG A 129 -5.26 18.06 1.87
C ARG A 129 -5.47 17.58 0.44
N ALA A 130 -6.63 17.83 -0.17
CA ALA A 130 -6.87 17.52 -1.57
C ALA A 130 -5.85 18.23 -2.48
N ASN A 131 -5.60 19.51 -2.23
CA ASN A 131 -4.63 20.30 -2.98
C ASN A 131 -3.19 19.82 -2.75
N ALA A 132 -2.84 19.46 -1.51
CA ALA A 132 -1.53 18.90 -1.19
C ALA A 132 -1.28 17.57 -1.90
N LEU A 133 -2.26 16.65 -1.87
CA LEU A 133 -2.21 15.37 -2.60
C LEU A 133 -2.05 15.60 -4.11
N ALA A 134 -2.87 16.49 -4.69
CA ALA A 134 -2.81 16.79 -6.11
C ALA A 134 -1.44 17.40 -6.51
N ALA A 135 -0.90 18.29 -5.68
CA ALA A 135 0.43 18.87 -5.91
C ALA A 135 1.56 17.82 -5.82
N VAL A 136 1.41 16.77 -5.01
CA VAL A 136 2.36 15.64 -4.99
C VAL A 136 2.21 14.82 -6.26
N ALA A 137 0.99 14.45 -6.64
CA ALA A 137 0.72 13.67 -7.85
C ALA A 137 1.22 14.37 -9.14
N MET A 138 1.22 15.70 -9.17
CA MET A 138 1.66 16.48 -10.33
C MET A 138 3.17 16.82 -10.35
N ARG A 139 3.93 16.57 -9.26
CA ARG A 139 5.32 17.05 -9.12
C ARG A 139 6.39 16.27 -9.90
N GLY A 140 6.03 15.18 -10.57
CA GLY A 140 6.68 14.81 -11.82
C GLY A 140 8.04 14.12 -11.72
N ASP A 141 7.98 12.81 -11.49
CA ASP A 141 8.94 11.79 -11.91
C ASP A 141 8.22 10.61 -12.61
N GLY A 142 7.05 10.89 -13.21
CA GLY A 142 6.23 9.88 -13.91
C GLY A 142 5.53 8.90 -12.96
N SER A 143 5.61 9.17 -11.67
CA SER A 143 4.90 8.46 -10.62
C SER A 143 3.42 8.86 -10.66
N VAL A 144 2.66 8.14 -11.49
CA VAL A 144 1.19 7.96 -11.48
C VAL A 144 0.64 7.71 -10.06
N VAL A 145 1.52 7.30 -9.16
CA VAL A 145 1.27 7.07 -7.75
C VAL A 145 0.60 8.30 -7.17
N CYS A 146 -0.50 8.08 -6.48
CA CYS A 146 -1.34 9.04 -5.77
C CYS A 146 -2.49 9.68 -6.57
N LEU A 147 -2.63 9.44 -7.88
CA LEU A 147 -3.83 9.92 -8.60
C LEU A 147 -5.11 9.25 -8.07
N GLU A 148 -5.04 7.96 -7.71
CA GLU A 148 -6.17 7.24 -7.14
C GLU A 148 -6.47 7.75 -5.72
N ALA A 149 -5.45 7.98 -4.89
CA ALA A 149 -5.63 8.63 -3.59
C ALA A 149 -6.32 10.01 -3.70
N VAL A 150 -5.92 10.85 -4.66
CA VAL A 150 -6.58 12.15 -4.89
C VAL A 150 -8.05 11.95 -5.26
N ALA A 151 -8.36 11.00 -6.15
CA ALA A 151 -9.73 10.72 -6.58
C ALA A 151 -10.61 10.26 -5.41
N VAL A 152 -10.13 9.33 -4.59
CA VAL A 152 -10.86 8.84 -3.42
C VAL A 152 -11.08 9.98 -2.41
N TRP A 153 -10.05 10.77 -2.11
CA TRP A 153 -10.18 11.89 -1.18
C TRP A 153 -11.20 12.94 -1.65
N LEU A 154 -11.21 13.27 -2.94
CA LEU A 154 -12.20 14.18 -3.53
C LEU A 154 -13.62 13.60 -3.48
N THR A 155 -13.77 12.29 -3.68
CA THR A 155 -15.07 11.60 -3.51
C THR A 155 -15.57 11.74 -2.08
N LEU A 156 -14.68 11.55 -1.08
CA LEU A 156 -15.03 11.71 0.33
C LEU A 156 -15.41 13.16 0.70
N LEU A 157 -14.83 14.14 0.00
CA LEU A 157 -15.21 15.56 0.08
C LEU A 157 -16.53 15.89 -0.63
N GLY A 158 -17.03 14.99 -1.48
CA GLY A 158 -18.19 15.21 -2.32
C GLY A 158 -17.93 16.00 -3.60
N ASP A 159 -16.67 16.13 -4.00
CA ASP A 159 -16.26 16.75 -5.28
C ASP A 159 -16.15 15.67 -6.37
N ASP A 160 -17.31 15.08 -6.70
CA ASP A 160 -17.42 13.90 -7.57
C ASP A 160 -16.89 14.18 -8.99
N GLU A 161 -17.04 15.42 -9.49
CA GLU A 161 -16.57 15.82 -10.81
C GLU A 161 -15.02 15.83 -10.89
N ARG A 162 -14.34 16.43 -9.89
CA ARG A 162 -12.88 16.39 -9.85
C ARG A 162 -12.39 14.97 -9.55
N ALA A 163 -13.06 14.23 -8.67
CA ALA A 163 -12.74 12.83 -8.42
C ALA A 163 -12.74 11.98 -9.70
N ALA A 164 -13.79 12.11 -10.53
CA ALA A 164 -13.90 11.39 -11.79
C ALA A 164 -12.75 11.68 -12.76
N ARG A 165 -12.30 12.93 -12.84
CA ARG A 165 -11.13 13.31 -13.66
C ARG A 165 -9.85 12.63 -13.17
N PHE A 166 -9.58 12.67 -11.86
CA PHE A 166 -8.39 12.03 -11.30
C PHE A 166 -8.42 10.50 -11.45
N SER A 167 -9.57 9.86 -11.25
CA SER A 167 -9.69 8.40 -11.45
C SER A 167 -9.51 8.02 -12.92
N MET A 168 -10.01 8.82 -13.86
CA MET A 168 -9.76 8.61 -15.30
C MET A 168 -8.26 8.65 -15.60
N PHE A 169 -7.54 9.66 -15.11
CA PHE A 169 -6.10 9.78 -15.30
C PHE A 169 -5.33 8.63 -14.65
N ALA A 170 -5.71 8.21 -13.43
CA ALA A 170 -5.12 7.05 -12.76
C ALA A 170 -5.22 5.79 -13.64
N ARG A 171 -6.41 5.50 -14.19
CA ARG A 171 -6.63 4.34 -15.06
C ARG A 171 -5.86 4.40 -16.38
N GLN A 172 -5.80 5.57 -17.02
CA GLN A 172 -5.02 5.75 -18.25
C GLN A 172 -3.54 5.49 -18.00
N ALA A 173 -3.06 5.94 -16.85
CA ALA A 173 -1.68 5.84 -16.47
C ALA A 173 -1.30 4.41 -16.04
N ASP A 174 -2.18 3.68 -15.33
CA ASP A 174 -2.05 2.23 -15.09
C ASP A 174 -1.91 1.46 -16.41
N LYS A 175 -2.80 1.75 -17.37
CA LYS A 175 -2.79 1.10 -18.68
C LYS A 175 -1.47 1.37 -19.41
N TRP A 176 -1.04 2.62 -19.46
CA TRP A 176 0.22 3.00 -20.08
C TRP A 176 1.43 2.29 -19.44
N GLN A 177 1.45 2.18 -18.10
CA GLN A 177 2.50 1.43 -17.41
C GLN A 177 2.46 -0.07 -17.73
N ALA A 178 1.27 -0.67 -17.81
CA ALA A 178 1.13 -2.09 -18.17
C ALA A 178 1.62 -2.35 -19.61
N ASP A 179 1.21 -1.51 -20.57
CA ASP A 179 1.64 -1.60 -21.96
C ASP A 179 3.16 -1.43 -22.09
N LYS A 180 3.76 -0.52 -21.32
CA LYS A 180 5.21 -0.33 -21.27
C LYS A 180 5.94 -1.58 -20.73
N ARG A 181 5.48 -2.15 -19.60
CA ARG A 181 6.08 -3.38 -19.04
C ARG A 181 6.00 -4.56 -20.00
N GLU A 182 4.90 -4.70 -20.74
CA GLU A 182 4.73 -5.74 -21.74
C GLU A 182 5.64 -5.51 -22.96
N ALA A 183 5.83 -4.26 -23.40
CA ALA A 183 6.79 -3.92 -24.45
C ALA A 183 8.24 -4.21 -24.03
N ASP A 184 8.62 -3.80 -22.81
CA ASP A 184 9.95 -4.06 -22.24
C ASP A 184 10.21 -5.57 -22.13
N LYS A 185 9.20 -6.35 -21.72
CA LYS A 185 9.28 -7.82 -21.67
C LYS A 185 9.47 -8.43 -23.06
N ARG A 186 8.71 -8.00 -24.07
CA ARG A 186 8.86 -8.50 -25.45
C ARG A 186 10.23 -8.18 -26.03
N GLU A 187 10.79 -7.03 -25.69
CA GLU A 187 12.14 -6.66 -26.10
C GLU A 187 13.20 -7.52 -25.39
N ALA A 188 13.03 -7.77 -24.08
CA ALA A 188 13.88 -8.70 -23.35
C ALA A 188 13.82 -10.14 -23.93
N ASP A 189 12.64 -10.61 -24.34
CA ASP A 189 12.46 -11.94 -24.96
C ASP A 189 13.05 -12.01 -26.38
N ARG A 190 13.16 -10.88 -27.10
CA ARG A 190 13.81 -10.79 -28.42
C ARG A 190 15.32 -10.84 -28.35
N LEU A 191 15.90 -10.34 -27.26
CA LEU A 191 17.31 -10.48 -26.97
C LEU A 191 17.54 -11.96 -26.61
N VAL A 192 17.87 -12.76 -27.63
CA VAL A 192 18.23 -14.19 -27.51
C VAL A 192 19.18 -14.37 -26.32
N PRO A 193 19.02 -15.41 -25.48
CA PRO A 193 20.06 -15.75 -24.51
C PRO A 193 21.35 -15.87 -25.31
N ILE A 194 22.35 -15.05 -24.99
CA ILE A 194 23.69 -15.23 -25.55
C ILE A 194 24.01 -16.69 -25.25
N GLU A 195 24.00 -17.56 -26.28
CA GLU A 195 24.54 -18.90 -26.17
C GLU A 195 25.86 -18.70 -25.46
N GLU A 196 26.04 -19.33 -24.29
CA GLU A 196 27.31 -19.33 -23.59
C GLU A 196 28.37 -19.66 -24.63
N ILE A 197 29.07 -18.65 -25.13
CA ILE A 197 30.15 -18.84 -26.07
C ILE A 197 31.11 -19.73 -25.28
N PRO A 198 31.34 -20.99 -25.68
CA PRO A 198 32.26 -21.84 -24.95
C PRO A 198 33.59 -21.10 -24.95
N LEU A 199 33.96 -20.57 -23.79
CA LEU A 199 35.19 -19.82 -23.62
C LEU A 199 36.32 -20.71 -24.13
N PRO A 200 37.09 -20.30 -25.15
CA PRO A 200 38.21 -21.10 -25.63
C PRO A 200 39.22 -21.20 -24.48
N GLY A 201 39.30 -22.39 -23.86
CA GLY A 201 40.37 -22.82 -22.98
C GLY A 201 41.01 -21.74 -22.11
N LEU A 202 40.28 -21.24 -21.10
CA LEU A 202 40.97 -20.62 -19.96
C LEU A 202 41.70 -21.74 -19.21
N LEU A 203 43.00 -21.83 -19.46
CA LEU A 203 43.94 -22.65 -18.69
C LEU A 203 43.70 -22.42 -17.18
N PRO A 204 43.86 -23.46 -16.34
CA PRO A 204 43.72 -23.31 -14.90
C PRO A 204 44.67 -22.23 -14.40
N VAL A 205 44.11 -21.10 -13.97
CA VAL A 205 44.85 -20.09 -13.22
C VAL A 205 45.25 -20.75 -11.91
N ILE A 206 46.53 -21.11 -11.83
CA ILE A 206 47.19 -21.54 -10.60
C ILE A 206 46.89 -20.46 -9.56
N SER A 207 46.10 -20.81 -8.55
CA SER A 207 45.82 -19.93 -7.43
C SER A 207 47.14 -19.57 -6.75
N GLN A 208 47.63 -18.36 -7.01
CA GLN A 208 48.63 -17.77 -6.12
C GLN A 208 47.93 -17.46 -4.78
N PRO A 209 48.51 -17.85 -3.64
CA PRO A 209 47.98 -17.49 -2.34
C PRO A 209 48.00 -15.96 -2.21
N ASN A 210 46.81 -15.39 -2.10
CA ASN A 210 46.59 -13.96 -1.97
C ASN A 210 47.27 -13.47 -0.68
N ALA A 211 48.23 -12.57 -0.82
CA ALA A 211 48.82 -11.87 0.33
C ALA A 211 47.70 -11.06 1.02
N ALA A 212 47.60 -11.21 2.34
CA ALA A 212 46.59 -10.52 3.14
C ALA A 212 46.66 -9.00 2.94
N PRO A 213 45.52 -8.30 2.77
CA PRO A 213 45.51 -6.85 2.74
C PRO A 213 45.86 -6.32 4.13
N THR A 214 46.95 -5.57 4.22
CA THR A 214 47.31 -4.79 5.40
C THR A 214 46.22 -3.73 5.59
N HIS A 215 45.36 -3.91 6.60
CA HIS A 215 44.40 -2.90 7.02
C HIS A 215 45.16 -1.67 7.52
N GLU A 216 45.17 -0.61 6.73
CA GLU A 216 45.59 0.72 7.16
C GLU A 216 44.52 1.26 8.12
N VAL A 217 44.83 1.23 9.41
CA VAL A 217 43.97 1.75 10.48
C VAL A 217 43.96 3.27 10.38
N LEU A 218 42.87 3.84 9.88
CA LEU A 218 42.66 5.29 9.91
C LEU A 218 42.59 5.77 11.37
N PRO A 219 43.28 6.87 11.74
CA PRO A 219 43.26 7.39 13.09
C PRO A 219 41.86 7.87 13.48
N VAL A 220 41.43 7.42 14.66
CA VAL A 220 40.16 7.82 15.29
C VAL A 220 40.24 9.30 15.67
N PRO A 221 39.28 10.15 15.24
CA PRO A 221 39.25 11.55 15.64
C PRO A 221 39.00 11.67 17.15
N GLN A 222 39.86 12.45 17.82
CA GLN A 222 39.77 12.74 19.26
C GLN A 222 38.53 13.61 19.56
N PRO A 223 37.89 13.44 20.73
CA PRO A 223 36.78 14.28 21.16
C PRO A 223 37.24 15.73 21.37
N ILE A 224 36.47 16.69 20.85
CA ILE A 224 36.67 18.11 21.10
C ILE A 224 36.13 18.42 22.50
N GLU A 225 37.01 18.85 23.41
CA GLU A 225 36.60 19.31 24.74
C GLU A 225 35.83 20.64 24.64
N PRO A 226 34.73 20.82 25.38
CA PRO A 226 33.99 22.07 25.39
C PRO A 226 34.78 23.14 26.17
N GLU A 227 35.11 24.25 25.50
CA GLU A 227 35.64 25.45 26.12
C GLU A 227 34.65 25.98 27.17
N SER A 228 35.10 26.04 28.42
CA SER A 228 34.42 26.68 29.53
C SER A 228 34.38 28.20 29.31
N LEU A 229 33.19 28.74 29.05
CA LEU A 229 32.91 30.18 29.10
C LEU A 229 33.04 30.68 30.55
N HIS A 230 33.98 31.58 30.78
CA HIS A 230 34.07 32.45 31.96
C HIS A 230 33.42 33.81 31.68
#